data_AF-A0AAW2DBZ5-F1
#
_entry.id   AF-A0AAW2DBZ5-F1
#
_cell.length_a   1.000
_cell.length_b   1.000
_cell.length_c   1.000
_cell.angle_alpha   90.00
_cell.angle_beta   90.00
_cell.angle_gamma   90.00
#
_symmetry.space_group_name_H-M   'P 1'
#
loop_
_entity.id
_entity.type
_entity.pdbx_description
1 polymer ?
#
loop_
_entity_poly.entity_id
_entity_poly.type
_entity_poly.pdbx_seq_one_letter_code
_entity_poly.pdbx_strand_id
1 'polypeptide(L)'
;MWTSHPSCKEMIQLAWRSQNAGSRAAQLYSKLQKVRPDSSSWNKTVFGKVETEVKNKLALLQDIQNTIVNEDDVRREKCIREEVEILLNKEEQMWAQKARCDWILKGDRNKRFFQTIVKQRRAKSSILQLKDRNENLTDKPEEIEGILVEHFKSSYEDQNALSVDDILQELQGINIPQLTAQQCLELSKPITNFEIECTVFQLGPHKAPGPDGIPAYFFRNTGIFLDQTSLTLSKPSSTQGLYSNPSTKHSLASSQRTITLMRSPTLGP
;
A
#
# COMPACT_ATOMS: atom_id res chain seq x y z
N MET A 1 16.36 0.70 7.71
CA MET A 1 16.61 2.14 7.46
C MET A 1 15.61 3.03 8.18
N TRP A 2 14.35 3.17 7.73
CA TRP A 2 13.42 4.14 8.35
C TRP A 2 13.19 3.89 9.84
N THR A 3 12.92 2.66 10.22
CA THR A 3 12.64 2.20 11.59
C THR A 3 13.85 2.26 12.52
N SER A 4 15.05 2.39 11.97
CA SER A 4 16.29 2.59 12.72
C SER A 4 16.46 4.04 13.20
N HIS A 5 15.71 4.99 12.62
CA HIS A 5 15.76 6.39 13.01
C HIS A 5 14.75 6.68 14.12
N PRO A 6 15.14 7.27 15.26
CA PRO A 6 14.26 7.46 16.42
C PRO A 6 13.01 8.30 16.08
N SER A 7 13.17 9.35 15.28
CA SER A 7 12.06 10.23 14.87
C SER A 7 11.02 9.57 13.94
N CYS A 8 11.31 8.38 13.40
CA CYS A 8 10.38 7.68 12.51
C CYS A 8 9.11 7.30 13.27
N LYS A 9 9.27 6.72 14.47
CA LYS A 9 8.15 6.30 15.32
C LYS A 9 7.32 7.50 15.76
N GLU A 10 7.97 8.59 16.12
CA GLU A 10 7.31 9.84 16.54
C GLU A 10 6.49 10.46 15.41
N MET A 11 7.06 10.58 14.20
CA MET A 11 6.36 11.10 13.02
C MET A 11 5.09 10.27 12.73
N ILE A 12 5.20 8.95 12.80
CA ILE A 12 4.07 8.04 12.54
C ILE A 12 2.99 8.22 13.61
N GLN A 13 3.37 8.28 14.89
CA GLN A 13 2.42 8.49 15.98
C GLN A 13 1.70 9.84 15.88
N LEU A 14 2.40 10.90 15.50
CA LEU A 14 1.81 12.23 15.30
C LEU A 14 0.77 12.21 14.17
N ALA A 15 1.11 11.64 13.02
CA ALA A 15 0.17 11.49 11.91
C ALA A 15 -1.05 10.61 12.29
N TRP A 16 -0.82 9.56 13.09
CA TRP A 16 -1.85 8.58 13.48
C TRP A 16 -2.83 9.08 14.54
N ARG A 17 -2.44 10.06 15.37
CA ARG A 17 -3.27 10.68 16.41
C ARG A 17 -4.37 11.59 15.88
N SER A 18 -4.36 11.88 14.58
CA SER A 18 -5.40 12.72 13.98
C SER A 18 -6.79 12.06 14.10
N GLN A 19 -7.73 12.78 14.73
CA GLN A 19 -9.13 12.36 14.80
C GLN A 19 -9.79 12.62 13.45
N ASN A 20 -10.41 11.58 12.89
CA ASN A 20 -11.16 11.66 11.64
C ASN A 20 -12.59 11.18 11.91
N ALA A 21 -13.58 11.83 11.32
CA ALA A 21 -14.98 11.41 11.42
C ALA A 21 -15.29 10.27 10.43
N GLY A 22 -16.36 9.51 10.70
CA GLY A 22 -16.87 8.46 9.82
C GLY A 22 -16.71 7.03 10.36
N SER A 23 -16.93 6.04 9.51
CA SER A 23 -16.78 4.62 9.86
C SER A 23 -15.33 4.29 10.23
N ARG A 24 -15.10 3.23 11.02
CA ARG A 24 -13.75 2.81 11.41
C ARG A 24 -12.84 2.54 10.20
N ALA A 25 -13.38 1.98 9.12
CA ALA A 25 -12.66 1.79 7.86
C ALA A 25 -12.28 3.13 7.19
N ALA A 26 -13.20 4.10 7.17
CA ALA A 26 -12.92 5.45 6.65
C ALA A 26 -11.89 6.20 7.51
N GLN A 27 -11.93 6.02 8.84
CA GLN A 27 -10.95 6.57 9.76
C GLN A 27 -9.56 5.99 9.53
N LEU A 28 -9.46 4.66 9.37
CA LEU A 28 -8.20 3.98 9.03
C LEU A 28 -7.64 4.50 7.70
N TYR A 29 -8.45 4.51 6.64
CA TYR A 29 -8.06 5.02 5.34
C TYR A 29 -7.55 6.47 5.41
N SER A 30 -8.29 7.35 6.11
CA SER A 30 -7.90 8.75 6.29
C SER A 30 -6.59 8.91 7.05
N LYS A 31 -6.32 8.06 8.04
CA LYS A 31 -5.03 8.03 8.75
C LYS A 31 -3.89 7.58 7.83
N LEU A 32 -4.10 6.54 7.03
CA LEU A 32 -3.10 6.06 6.06
C LEU A 32 -2.79 7.14 5.00
N GLN A 33 -3.82 7.86 4.52
CA GLN A 33 -3.67 8.97 3.59
C GLN A 33 -2.87 10.15 4.16
N LYS A 34 -2.87 10.35 5.48
CA LYS A 34 -2.03 11.37 6.16
C LYS A 34 -0.60 10.91 6.38
N VAL A 35 -0.41 9.66 6.80
CA VAL A 35 0.93 9.08 7.02
C VAL A 35 1.76 9.09 5.74
N ARG A 36 1.13 8.85 4.57
CA ARG A 36 1.84 8.77 3.29
C ARG A 36 2.59 10.06 2.89
N PRO A 37 1.98 11.26 2.82
CA PRO A 37 2.70 12.49 2.51
C PRO A 37 3.71 12.87 3.61
N ASP A 38 3.37 12.68 4.89
CA ASP A 38 4.26 12.99 6.01
C ASP A 38 5.53 12.13 5.98
N SER A 39 5.39 10.82 5.75
CA SER A 39 6.52 9.90 5.60
C SER A 39 7.35 10.19 4.36
N SER A 40 6.73 10.62 3.26
CA SER A 40 7.44 11.06 2.05
C SER A 40 8.26 12.33 2.29
N SER A 41 7.67 13.33 2.94
CA SER A 41 8.33 14.58 3.33
C SER A 41 9.49 14.32 4.30
N TRP A 42 9.25 13.51 5.34
CA TRP A 42 10.26 13.10 6.30
C TRP A 42 11.41 12.35 5.63
N ASN A 43 11.13 11.42 4.72
CA ASN A 43 12.15 10.68 3.99
C ASN A 43 13.02 11.60 3.13
N LYS A 44 12.45 12.62 2.49
CA LYS A 44 13.23 13.62 1.74
C LYS A 44 14.12 14.45 2.66
N THR A 45 13.63 14.84 3.83
CA THR A 45 14.37 15.66 4.79
C THR A 45 15.51 14.89 5.46
N VAL A 46 15.25 13.66 5.90
CA VAL A 46 16.21 12.85 6.68
C VAL A 46 17.15 12.03 5.79
N PHE A 47 16.64 11.41 4.73
CA PHE A 47 17.43 10.53 3.87
C PHE A 47 17.78 11.16 2.51
N GLY A 48 17.05 12.18 2.07
CA GLY A 48 17.32 12.84 0.78
C GLY A 48 18.65 13.59 0.74
N LYS A 49 19.21 13.95 1.89
CA LYS A 49 20.49 14.66 2.01
C LYS A 49 21.69 13.76 2.32
N VAL A 50 21.49 12.46 2.57
CA VAL A 50 22.56 11.55 3.01
C VAL A 50 23.76 11.57 2.06
N GLU A 51 23.55 11.58 0.75
CA GLU A 51 24.67 11.61 -0.22
C GLU A 51 25.46 12.93 -0.14
N THR A 52 24.77 14.04 0.13
CA THR A 52 25.39 15.37 0.30
C THR A 52 26.11 15.46 1.64
N GLU A 53 25.53 14.94 2.70
CA GLU A 53 26.14 14.88 4.04
C GLU A 53 27.40 14.02 4.03
N VAL A 54 27.37 12.85 3.38
CA VAL A 54 28.56 12.01 3.17
C VAL A 54 29.65 12.81 2.46
N LYS A 55 29.33 13.51 1.37
CA LYS A 55 30.29 14.32 0.62
C LYS A 55 30.90 15.43 1.48
N ASN A 56 30.07 16.15 2.23
CA ASN A 56 30.51 17.26 3.09
C ASN A 56 31.38 16.77 4.25
N LYS A 57 31.02 15.66 4.89
CA LYS A 57 31.77 15.08 6.01
C LYS A 57 33.10 14.45 5.55
N LEU A 58 33.15 13.88 4.35
CA LEU A 58 34.40 13.42 3.74
C LEU A 58 35.35 14.59 3.43
N ALA A 59 34.83 15.70 2.90
CA ALA A 59 35.62 16.90 2.67
C ALA A 59 36.18 17.46 3.99
N LEU A 60 35.32 17.57 5.02
CA LEU A 60 35.75 18.00 6.35
C LEU A 60 36.80 17.06 6.96
N LEU A 61 36.64 15.74 6.81
CA LEU A 61 37.62 14.76 7.27
C LEU A 61 38.97 14.97 6.59
N GLN A 62 38.97 15.20 5.28
CA GLN A 62 40.18 15.47 4.50
C GLN A 62 40.86 16.77 4.95
N ASP A 63 40.09 17.83 5.18
CA ASP A 63 40.61 19.12 5.66
C ASP A 63 41.25 18.98 7.05
N ILE A 64 40.59 18.26 7.97
CA ILE A 64 41.15 17.98 9.30
C ILE A 64 42.43 17.17 9.17
N GLN A 65 42.45 16.11 8.35
CA GLN A 65 43.62 15.26 8.14
C GLN A 65 44.83 16.03 7.58
N ASN A 66 44.59 17.04 6.75
CA ASN A 66 45.63 17.92 6.21
C ASN A 66 46.14 18.96 7.23
N THR A 67 45.38 19.22 8.29
CA THR A 67 45.63 20.31 9.25
C THR A 67 45.85 19.78 10.68
N ILE A 68 46.18 18.49 10.85
CA ILE A 68 46.41 17.90 12.17
C ILE A 68 47.71 18.48 12.75
N VAL A 69 47.59 19.19 13.87
CA VAL A 69 48.75 19.70 14.63
C VAL A 69 48.72 19.20 16.07
N ASN A 70 47.52 19.07 16.67
CA ASN A 70 47.37 18.85 18.11
C ASN A 70 46.61 17.54 18.43
N GLU A 71 46.72 17.06 19.67
CA GLU A 71 45.98 15.87 20.15
C GLU A 71 44.44 16.07 20.07
N ASP A 72 43.96 17.30 20.26
CA ASP A 72 42.54 17.63 20.11
C ASP A 72 42.06 17.49 18.64
N ASP A 73 42.93 17.75 17.67
CA ASP A 73 42.61 17.53 16.25
C ASP A 73 42.55 16.04 15.91
N VAL A 74 43.38 15.22 16.55
CA VAL A 74 43.33 13.74 16.46
C VAL A 74 42.01 13.21 17.03
N ARG A 75 41.54 13.76 18.17
CA ARG A 75 40.23 13.40 18.74
C ARG A 75 39.08 13.83 17.83
N ARG A 76 39.18 15.02 17.23
CA ARG A 76 38.18 15.53 16.27
C ARG A 76 38.15 14.68 15.00
N GLU A 77 39.30 14.30 14.45
CA GLU A 77 39.41 13.38 13.31
C GLU A 77 38.68 12.07 13.59
N LYS A 78 38.94 11.48 14.77
CA LYS A 78 38.32 10.21 15.15
C LYS A 78 36.80 10.32 15.20
N CYS A 79 36.27 11.38 15.81
CA CYS A 79 34.84 11.62 15.90
C CYS A 79 34.20 11.79 14.51
N ILE A 80 34.79 12.60 13.64
CA ILE A 80 34.26 12.81 12.27
C ILE A 80 34.34 11.51 11.45
N ARG A 81 35.39 10.72 11.61
CA ARG A 81 35.52 9.41 10.93
C ARG A 81 34.43 8.43 11.35
N GLU A 82 34.10 8.36 12.64
CA GLU A 82 32.99 7.55 13.15
C GLU A 82 31.64 8.01 12.57
N GLU A 83 31.41 9.33 12.49
CA GLU A 83 30.21 9.89 11.86
C GLU A 83 30.12 9.55 10.36
N VAL A 84 31.24 9.65 9.63
CA VAL A 84 31.34 9.28 8.22
C VAL A 84 31.00 7.80 8.03
N GLU A 85 31.51 6.91 8.89
CA GLU A 85 31.21 5.49 8.85
C GLU A 85 29.71 5.21 9.04
N ILE A 86 29.07 5.87 10.00
CA ILE A 86 27.62 5.78 10.22
C ILE A 86 26.85 6.24 8.97
N LEU A 87 27.25 7.37 8.37
CA LEU A 87 26.59 7.91 7.17
C LEU A 87 26.77 6.99 5.95
N LEU A 88 27.95 6.41 5.76
CA LEU A 88 28.23 5.47 4.67
C LEU A 88 27.43 4.17 4.83
N ASN A 89 27.32 3.64 6.05
CA ASN A 89 26.50 2.46 6.33
C ASN A 89 25.00 2.75 6.09
N LYS A 90 24.53 3.96 6.45
CA LYS A 90 23.16 4.39 6.10
C LYS A 90 23.00 4.45 4.58
N GLU A 91 23.91 5.11 3.86
CA GLU A 91 23.85 5.22 2.41
C GLU A 91 23.80 3.85 1.71
N GLU A 92 24.62 2.90 2.14
CA GLU A 92 24.62 1.53 1.62
C GLU A 92 23.27 0.83 1.84
N GLN A 93 22.71 0.89 3.05
CA GLN A 93 21.40 0.33 3.34
C GLN A 93 20.30 0.94 2.47
N MET A 94 20.37 2.25 2.19
CA MET A 94 19.41 2.93 1.31
C MET A 94 19.46 2.33 -0.09
N TRP A 95 20.67 2.19 -0.64
CA TRP A 95 20.87 1.68 -1.99
C TRP A 95 20.52 0.19 -2.10
N ALA A 96 20.84 -0.63 -1.10
CA ALA A 96 20.45 -2.03 -1.03
C ALA A 96 18.91 -2.20 -1.00
N GLN A 97 18.22 -1.38 -0.19
CA GLN A 97 16.75 -1.39 -0.15
C GLN A 97 16.13 -0.96 -1.49
N LYS A 98 16.65 0.10 -2.12
CA LYS A 98 16.21 0.54 -3.46
C LYS A 98 16.46 -0.55 -4.51
N ALA A 99 17.57 -1.27 -4.41
CA ALA A 99 17.93 -2.35 -5.31
C ALA A 99 17.07 -3.61 -5.10
N ARG A 100 16.33 -3.72 -3.98
CA ARG A 100 15.64 -4.95 -3.50
C ARG A 100 16.55 -6.17 -3.54
N CYS A 101 17.76 -6.03 -3.01
CA CYS A 101 18.72 -7.12 -2.85
C CYS A 101 18.74 -7.56 -1.38
N ASP A 102 18.43 -8.83 -1.12
CA ASP A 102 18.41 -9.39 0.24
C ASP A 102 19.82 -9.78 0.73
N TRP A 103 20.75 -10.02 -0.20
CA TRP A 103 22.13 -10.39 0.10
C TRP A 103 23.03 -9.16 0.03
N ILE A 104 23.42 -8.65 1.21
CA ILE A 104 24.58 -7.77 1.33
C ILE A 104 25.80 -8.70 1.35
N LEU A 105 26.53 -8.77 0.24
CA LEU A 105 27.86 -9.38 0.27
C LEU A 105 28.70 -8.57 1.26
N LYS A 106 28.98 -9.14 2.43
CA LYS A 106 29.91 -8.56 3.41
C LYS A 106 31.29 -8.49 2.73
N GLY A 107 31.68 -7.30 2.33
CA GLY A 107 32.89 -6.99 1.57
C GLY A 107 33.05 -5.49 1.45
N ASP A 108 33.79 -5.01 0.44
CA ASP A 108 33.92 -3.58 0.19
C ASP A 108 32.56 -2.94 -0.17
N ARG A 109 32.31 -1.71 0.31
CA ARG A 109 30.99 -1.07 0.29
C ARG A 109 30.44 -0.99 -1.14
N ASN A 110 29.43 -1.81 -1.44
CA ASN A 110 28.99 -2.08 -2.82
C ASN A 110 27.96 -1.07 -3.35
N LYS A 111 28.13 0.21 -3.04
CA LYS A 111 27.22 1.29 -3.48
C LYS A 111 27.03 1.30 -5.00
N ARG A 112 28.14 1.21 -5.76
CA ARG A 112 28.10 1.20 -7.24
C ARG A 112 27.29 0.03 -7.78
N PHE A 113 27.44 -1.15 -7.18
CA PHE A 113 26.67 -2.34 -7.54
C PHE A 113 25.16 -2.12 -7.37
N PHE A 114 24.74 -1.66 -6.18
CA PHE A 114 23.32 -1.39 -5.91
C PHE A 114 22.76 -0.27 -6.80
N GLN A 115 23.52 0.80 -7.03
CA GLN A 115 23.12 1.86 -7.96
C GLN A 115 22.92 1.36 -9.39
N THR A 116 23.80 0.49 -9.87
CA THR A 116 23.68 -0.13 -11.20
C THR A 116 22.42 -1.00 -11.29
N ILE A 117 22.14 -1.82 -10.27
CA ILE A 117 20.91 -2.62 -10.21
C ILE A 117 19.68 -1.71 -10.23
N VAL A 118 19.66 -0.64 -9.42
CA VAL A 118 18.55 0.31 -9.40
C VAL A 118 18.33 0.95 -10.77
N LYS A 119 19.41 1.38 -11.45
CA LYS A 119 19.34 1.94 -12.81
C LYS A 119 18.76 0.92 -13.79
N GLN A 120 19.25 -0.31 -13.79
CA GLN A 120 18.76 -1.38 -14.66
C GLN A 120 17.28 -1.69 -14.41
N ARG A 121 16.86 -1.78 -13.14
CA ARG A 121 15.45 -2.02 -12.78
C ARG A 121 14.56 -0.88 -13.24
N ARG A 122 14.97 0.38 -13.03
CA ARG A 122 14.24 1.57 -13.49
C ARG A 122 14.10 1.59 -15.01
N ALA A 123 15.18 1.28 -15.74
CA ALA A 123 15.14 1.19 -17.19
C ALA A 123 14.17 0.10 -17.67
N LYS A 124 14.22 -1.10 -17.06
CA LYS A 124 13.32 -2.21 -17.38
C LYS A 124 11.85 -1.93 -17.03
N SER A 125 11.59 -1.19 -15.95
CA SER A 125 10.23 -0.82 -15.54
C SER A 125 9.68 0.41 -16.24
N SER A 126 10.51 1.13 -17.01
CA SER A 126 10.09 2.34 -17.71
C SER A 126 9.46 1.96 -19.05
N ILE A 127 8.20 2.35 -19.23
CA ILE A 127 7.55 2.29 -20.53
C ILE A 127 7.91 3.59 -21.24
N LEU A 128 8.87 3.54 -22.17
CA LEU A 128 9.31 4.71 -22.93
C LEU A 128 8.41 4.98 -24.13
N GLN A 129 7.96 3.91 -24.78
CA GLN A 129 7.11 3.98 -25.95
C GLN A 129 6.12 2.82 -25.90
N LEU A 130 4.90 3.07 -26.37
CA LEU A 130 3.85 2.07 -26.48
C LEU A 130 3.22 2.16 -27.88
N LYS A 131 2.86 1.01 -28.43
CA LYS A 131 2.07 0.94 -29.66
C LYS A 131 0.59 0.87 -29.31
N ASP A 132 -0.23 1.66 -30.01
CA ASP A 132 -1.68 1.55 -29.92
C ASP A 132 -2.21 0.34 -30.74
N ARG A 133 -3.53 0.15 -30.75
CA ARG A 133 -4.21 -0.91 -31.52
C ARG A 133 -4.09 -0.73 -33.04
N ASN A 134 -3.83 0.49 -33.49
CA ASN A 134 -3.66 0.86 -34.89
C ASN A 134 -2.18 0.82 -35.30
N GLU A 135 -1.31 0.22 -34.48
CA GLU A 135 0.15 0.13 -34.65
C GLU A 135 0.92 1.47 -34.60
N ASN A 136 0.29 2.56 -34.18
CA ASN A 136 0.95 3.85 -34.00
C ASN A 136 1.82 3.85 -32.75
N LEU A 137 3.07 4.26 -32.90
CA LEU A 137 4.02 4.37 -31.80
C LEU A 137 3.88 5.72 -31.10
N THR A 138 3.77 5.70 -29.78
CA THR A 138 3.61 6.90 -28.96
C THR A 138 4.65 6.92 -27.84
N ASP A 139 5.26 8.07 -27.59
CA ASP A 139 6.25 8.33 -26.54
C ASP A 139 5.75 9.31 -25.46
N LYS A 140 4.55 9.89 -25.64
CA LYS A 140 3.96 10.84 -24.70
C LYS A 140 3.30 10.13 -23.52
N PRO A 141 3.64 10.49 -22.26
CA PRO A 141 3.12 9.82 -21.07
C PRO A 141 1.59 9.78 -20.95
N GLU A 142 0.93 10.88 -21.27
CA GLU A 142 -0.55 11.01 -21.18
C GLU A 142 -1.26 10.07 -22.15
N GLU A 143 -0.72 9.95 -23.37
CA GLU A 143 -1.26 9.06 -24.40
C GLU A 143 -0.98 7.59 -24.06
N ILE A 144 0.20 7.27 -23.51
CA ILE A 144 0.54 5.91 -23.01
C ILE A 144 -0.43 5.49 -21.89
N GLU A 145 -0.74 6.39 -20.94
CA GLU A 145 -1.71 6.12 -19.87
C GLU A 145 -3.09 5.81 -20.44
N GLY A 146 -3.56 6.63 -21.40
CA GLY A 146 -4.83 6.41 -22.09
C GLY A 146 -4.91 5.05 -22.77
N ILE A 147 -3.89 4.68 -23.54
CA ILE A 147 -3.81 3.38 -24.24
C ILE A 147 -3.89 2.22 -23.25
N LEU A 148 -3.17 2.29 -22.12
CA LEU A 148 -3.19 1.23 -21.11
C LEU A 148 -4.56 1.10 -20.45
N VAL A 149 -5.18 2.23 -20.08
CA VAL A 149 -6.51 2.25 -19.48
C VAL A 149 -7.54 1.64 -20.42
N GLU A 150 -7.56 2.06 -21.68
CA GLU A 150 -8.48 1.53 -22.69
C GLU A 150 -8.24 0.03 -22.94
N HIS A 151 -6.97 -0.39 -23.06
CA HIS A 151 -6.61 -1.79 -23.25
C HIS A 151 -7.14 -2.66 -22.11
N PHE A 152 -6.84 -2.31 -20.85
CA PHE A 152 -7.33 -3.10 -19.72
C PHE A 152 -8.85 -3.01 -19.58
N LYS A 153 -9.45 -1.83 -19.77
CA LYS A 153 -10.90 -1.68 -19.71
C LYS A 153 -11.58 -2.63 -20.69
N SER A 154 -11.18 -2.62 -21.96
CA SER A 154 -11.73 -3.52 -22.97
C SER A 154 -11.38 -5.01 -22.77
N SER A 155 -10.29 -5.33 -22.05
CA SER A 155 -9.93 -6.71 -21.69
C SER A 155 -10.79 -7.25 -20.55
N TYR A 156 -11.28 -6.36 -19.67
CA TYR A 156 -12.16 -6.68 -18.54
C TYR A 156 -13.63 -6.38 -18.83
N GLU A 157 -13.93 -5.69 -19.93
CA GLU A 157 -15.28 -5.60 -20.49
C GLU A 157 -15.67 -6.99 -20.98
N ASP A 158 -16.76 -7.51 -20.43
CA ASP A 158 -17.23 -8.87 -20.65
C ASP A 158 -17.61 -9.04 -22.12
N GLN A 159 -16.70 -9.59 -22.93
CA GLN A 159 -16.96 -9.83 -24.36
C GLN A 159 -17.95 -10.98 -24.57
N ASN A 160 -18.13 -11.83 -23.56
CA ASN A 160 -19.12 -12.88 -23.52
C ASN A 160 -20.00 -12.66 -22.30
N ALA A 161 -21.09 -11.90 -22.48
CA ALA A 161 -22.18 -11.87 -21.51
C ALA A 161 -22.86 -13.25 -21.48
N LEU A 162 -22.21 -14.23 -20.87
CA LEU A 162 -22.82 -15.51 -20.54
C LEU A 162 -24.03 -15.19 -19.66
N SER A 163 -25.18 -15.76 -19.98
CA SER A 163 -26.31 -15.69 -19.08
C SER A 163 -25.91 -16.33 -17.75
N VAL A 164 -26.46 -15.83 -16.64
CA VAL A 164 -26.35 -16.52 -15.34
C VAL A 164 -26.77 -17.98 -15.49
N ASP A 165 -27.74 -18.27 -16.37
CA ASP A 165 -28.21 -19.62 -16.68
C ASP A 165 -27.14 -20.47 -17.37
N ASP A 166 -26.33 -19.91 -18.28
CA ASP A 166 -25.25 -20.63 -18.96
C ASP A 166 -24.14 -21.02 -17.97
N ILE A 167 -23.80 -20.10 -17.06
CA ILE A 167 -22.85 -20.36 -15.97
C ILE A 167 -23.39 -21.46 -15.05
N LEU A 168 -24.66 -21.37 -14.66
CA LEU A 168 -25.29 -22.38 -13.80
C LEU A 168 -25.34 -23.75 -14.48
N GLN A 169 -25.59 -23.80 -15.79
CA GLN A 169 -25.60 -25.04 -16.58
C GLN A 169 -24.20 -25.68 -16.64
N GLU A 170 -23.13 -24.90 -16.82
CA GLU A 170 -21.75 -25.40 -16.76
C GLU A 170 -21.37 -25.91 -15.36
N LEU A 171 -21.87 -25.25 -14.31
CA LEU A 171 -21.61 -25.64 -12.93
C LEU A 171 -22.43 -26.87 -12.45
N GLN A 172 -23.53 -27.22 -13.12
CA GLN A 172 -24.43 -28.32 -12.73
C GLN A 172 -23.77 -29.71 -12.71
N GLY A 173 -22.60 -29.88 -13.32
CA GLY A 173 -21.82 -31.13 -13.30
C GLY A 173 -20.61 -31.13 -12.35
N ILE A 174 -20.30 -30.00 -11.71
CA ILE A 174 -19.09 -29.85 -10.89
C ILE A 174 -19.46 -30.01 -9.42
N ASN A 175 -18.85 -30.98 -8.75
CA ASN A 175 -18.98 -31.11 -7.30
C ASN A 175 -18.14 -30.02 -6.60
N ILE A 176 -18.74 -28.84 -6.42
CA ILE A 176 -18.12 -27.74 -5.69
C ILE A 176 -18.15 -28.08 -4.19
N PRO A 177 -16.99 -28.13 -3.51
CA PRO A 177 -16.96 -28.41 -2.08
C PRO A 177 -17.77 -27.36 -1.33
N GLN A 178 -18.79 -27.81 -0.60
CA GLN A 178 -19.59 -26.94 0.24
C GLN A 178 -18.98 -26.82 1.63
N LEU A 179 -19.10 -25.62 2.21
CA LEU A 179 -18.68 -25.39 3.58
C LEU A 179 -19.57 -26.19 4.54
N THR A 180 -18.93 -26.90 5.46
CA THR A 180 -19.63 -27.56 6.56
C THR A 180 -20.23 -26.52 7.51
N ALA A 181 -21.27 -26.91 8.25
CA ALA A 181 -21.88 -26.03 9.26
C ALA A 181 -20.85 -25.52 10.28
N GLN A 182 -19.86 -26.36 10.63
CA GLN A 182 -18.75 -25.99 11.51
C GLN A 182 -17.86 -24.90 10.89
N GLN A 183 -17.49 -25.04 9.62
CA GLN A 183 -16.70 -24.02 8.91
C GLN A 183 -17.46 -22.70 8.77
N CYS A 184 -18.77 -22.75 8.52
CA CYS A 184 -19.62 -21.56 8.48
C CYS A 184 -19.66 -20.83 9.84
N LEU A 185 -19.76 -21.58 10.93
CA LEU A 185 -19.71 -21.03 12.29
C LEU A 185 -18.33 -20.42 12.59
N GLU A 186 -17.25 -21.09 12.20
CA GLU A 186 -15.88 -20.59 12.36
C GLU A 186 -15.64 -19.29 11.58
N LEU A 187 -16.04 -19.24 10.31
CA LEU A 187 -15.92 -18.05 9.47
C LEU A 187 -16.79 -16.88 9.95
N SER A 188 -17.79 -17.14 10.79
CA SER A 188 -18.71 -16.13 11.33
C SER A 188 -18.28 -15.57 12.69
N LYS A 189 -17.19 -16.10 13.28
CA LYS A 189 -16.63 -15.56 14.53
C LYS A 189 -16.12 -14.13 14.32
N PRO A 190 -16.16 -13.28 15.37
CA PRO A 190 -15.58 -11.95 15.30
C PRO A 190 -14.07 -12.05 15.10
N ILE A 191 -13.51 -11.18 14.25
CA ILE A 191 -12.07 -11.10 14.00
C ILE A 191 -11.38 -10.66 15.29
N THR A 192 -10.36 -11.40 15.70
CA THR A 192 -9.58 -11.15 16.91
C THR A 192 -8.30 -10.37 16.59
N ASN A 193 -7.76 -9.70 17.62
CA ASN A 193 -6.49 -8.97 17.50
C ASN A 193 -5.33 -9.90 17.17
N PHE A 194 -5.38 -11.11 17.72
CA PHE A 194 -4.43 -12.16 17.45
C PHE A 194 -4.43 -12.55 15.97
N GLU A 195 -5.61 -12.73 15.36
CA GLU A 195 -5.71 -13.02 13.91
C GLU A 195 -5.15 -11.88 13.05
N ILE A 196 -5.45 -10.63 13.42
CA ILE A 196 -4.90 -9.46 12.72
C ILE A 196 -3.37 -9.45 12.81
N GLU A 197 -2.82 -9.65 14.01
CA GLU A 197 -1.38 -9.70 14.22
C GLU A 197 -0.74 -10.83 13.41
N CYS A 198 -1.24 -12.06 13.53
CA CYS A 198 -0.73 -13.19 12.76
C CYS A 198 -0.75 -12.92 11.26
N THR A 199 -1.83 -12.33 10.74
CA THR A 199 -1.98 -12.01 9.31
C THR A 199 -0.93 -10.98 8.87
N VAL A 200 -0.73 -9.90 9.63
CA VAL A 200 0.29 -8.88 9.34
C VAL A 200 1.71 -9.46 9.37
N PHE A 201 1.98 -10.36 10.32
CA PHE A 201 3.26 -11.05 10.45
C PHE A 201 3.48 -12.18 9.43
N GLN A 202 2.46 -12.58 8.67
CA GLN A 202 2.60 -13.43 7.48
C GLN A 202 2.96 -12.63 6.21
N LEU A 203 2.60 -11.34 6.11
CA LEU A 203 2.87 -10.50 4.93
C LEU A 203 4.36 -10.17 4.74
N GLY A 204 5.05 -10.78 3.77
CA GLY A 204 6.50 -10.53 3.56
C GLY A 204 6.91 -9.04 3.68
N PRO A 205 7.85 -8.67 4.58
CA PRO A 205 8.03 -7.29 5.03
C PRO A 205 8.41 -6.33 3.90
N HIS A 206 9.26 -6.79 2.98
CA HIS A 206 9.77 -6.00 1.86
C HIS A 206 9.02 -6.27 0.54
N LYS A 207 7.82 -6.85 0.60
CA LYS A 207 6.96 -7.00 -0.58
C LYS A 207 6.42 -5.65 -1.04
N ALA A 208 5.93 -5.61 -2.28
CA ALA A 208 5.34 -4.41 -2.85
C ALA A 208 4.17 -3.93 -1.97
N PRO A 209 4.04 -2.61 -1.75
CA PRO A 209 2.89 -2.06 -1.05
C PRO A 209 1.61 -2.30 -1.84
N GLY A 210 0.48 -2.33 -1.14
CA GLY A 210 -0.83 -2.38 -1.77
C GLY A 210 -1.21 -1.03 -2.40
N PRO A 211 -2.48 -0.85 -2.79
CA PRO A 211 -3.00 0.43 -3.30
C PRO A 211 -2.88 1.58 -2.28
N ASP A 212 -2.73 1.26 -1.00
CA ASP A 212 -2.44 2.19 0.08
C ASP A 212 -1.03 2.81 -0.02
N GLY A 213 -0.09 2.16 -0.72
CA GLY A 213 1.27 2.63 -0.92
C GLY A 213 2.17 2.47 0.31
N ILE A 214 1.72 1.71 1.33
CA ILE A 214 2.44 1.50 2.58
C ILE A 214 2.94 0.03 2.64
N PRO A 215 4.25 -0.21 2.84
CA PRO A 215 4.79 -1.57 2.84
C PRO A 215 4.43 -2.35 4.11
N ALA A 216 4.30 -3.67 4.02
CA ALA A 216 3.98 -4.54 5.16
C ALA A 216 4.95 -4.36 6.35
N TYR A 217 6.23 -4.08 6.07
CA TYR A 217 7.24 -3.76 7.09
C TYR A 217 6.81 -2.62 8.03
N PHE A 218 6.10 -1.62 7.52
CA PHE A 218 5.61 -0.50 8.31
C PHE A 218 4.64 -0.96 9.40
N PHE A 219 3.65 -1.80 9.04
CA PHE A 219 2.67 -2.30 10.00
C PHE A 219 3.34 -3.17 11.05
N ARG A 220 4.18 -4.12 10.64
CA ARG A 220 4.93 -5.01 11.53
C ARG A 220 5.76 -4.27 12.58
N ASN A 221 6.43 -3.18 12.19
CA ASN A 221 7.34 -2.47 13.07
C ASN A 221 6.66 -1.44 13.97
N THR A 222 5.50 -0.91 13.56
CA THR A 222 4.84 0.19 14.27
C THR A 222 3.76 -0.28 15.24
N GLY A 223 3.13 -1.44 14.98
CA GLY A 223 2.08 -2.01 15.84
C GLY A 223 0.76 -1.22 15.86
N ILE A 224 0.61 -0.21 15.00
CA ILE A 224 -0.51 0.76 15.02
C ILE A 224 -1.90 0.16 14.74
N PHE A 225 -1.94 -1.09 14.26
CA PHE A 225 -3.17 -1.84 14.00
C PHE A 225 -3.81 -2.38 15.29
N LEU A 226 -3.04 -2.50 16.39
CA LEU A 226 -3.53 -3.01 17.67
C LEU A 226 -4.46 -2.01 18.39
N ASP A 227 -4.27 -0.71 18.19
CA ASP A 227 -5.07 0.36 18.80
C ASP A 227 -6.49 0.53 18.19
N GLN A 228 -6.80 -0.13 17.06
CA GLN A 228 -8.06 0.08 16.32
C GLN A 228 -9.04 -1.10 16.40
N THR A 229 -8.87 -1.95 17.40
CA THR A 229 -9.41 -3.31 17.45
C THR A 229 -10.87 -3.42 17.91
N SER A 230 -11.72 -2.66 17.26
CA SER A 230 -13.11 -3.05 17.07
C SER A 230 -13.46 -2.88 15.60
N LEU A 231 -12.63 -3.43 14.71
CA LEU A 231 -13.04 -3.72 13.33
C LEU A 231 -14.03 -4.89 13.35
N THR A 232 -15.24 -4.66 13.85
CA THR A 232 -16.39 -5.40 13.34
C THR A 232 -16.57 -4.91 11.91
N LEU A 233 -15.85 -5.54 10.97
CA LEU A 233 -16.36 -5.69 9.62
C LEU A 233 -17.67 -6.44 9.79
N SER A 234 -18.78 -5.71 9.97
CA SER A 234 -20.09 -6.29 9.71
C SER A 234 -20.01 -6.74 8.26
N LYS A 235 -19.89 -8.06 8.04
CA LYS A 235 -20.15 -8.64 6.73
C LYS A 235 -21.46 -8.02 6.27
N PRO A 236 -21.55 -7.42 5.08
CA PRO A 236 -22.86 -7.06 4.56
C PRO A 236 -23.67 -8.35 4.58
N SER A 237 -24.66 -8.39 5.46
CA SER A 237 -25.69 -9.43 5.44
C SER A 237 -26.09 -9.56 3.99
N SER A 238 -26.03 -10.78 3.47
CA SER A 238 -26.44 -11.15 2.12
C SER A 238 -27.72 -10.41 1.75
N THR A 239 -27.56 -9.26 1.11
CA THR A 239 -28.65 -8.44 0.60
C THR A 239 -28.25 -8.17 -0.83
N GLN A 240 -29.07 -8.78 -1.68
CA GLN A 240 -29.01 -8.80 -3.13
C GLN A 240 -28.32 -7.59 -3.74
N GLY A 241 -27.40 -7.88 -4.66
CA GLY A 241 -26.64 -6.87 -5.39
C GLY A 241 -27.55 -5.83 -6.02
N LEU A 242 -27.23 -4.57 -5.76
CA LEU A 242 -27.58 -3.46 -6.63
C LEU A 242 -26.29 -2.67 -6.83
N TYR A 243 -25.51 -3.10 -7.82
CA TYR A 243 -24.62 -2.18 -8.53
C TYR A 243 -25.54 -1.18 -9.24
N SER A 244 -25.56 0.04 -8.72
CA SER A 244 -26.20 1.19 -9.36
C SER A 244 -25.47 1.49 -10.67
N ASN A 245 -26.09 1.07 -11.78
CA ASN A 245 -25.70 1.41 -13.13
C ASN A 245 -26.21 2.83 -13.45
N PRO A 246 -25.35 3.82 -13.77
CA PRO A 246 -25.80 5.17 -14.08
C PRO A 246 -26.17 5.26 -15.57
N SER A 247 -27.26 4.61 -15.99
CA SER A 247 -27.92 4.88 -17.28
C SER A 247 -29.20 4.07 -17.43
N THR A 248 -30.31 4.56 -16.87
CA THR A 248 -31.63 4.33 -17.49
C THR A 248 -32.58 5.45 -17.09
N LYS A 249 -32.72 6.46 -17.95
CA LYS A 249 -33.92 7.28 -17.99
C LYS A 249 -35.03 6.42 -18.59
N HIS A 250 -35.96 5.92 -17.78
CA HIS A 250 -37.31 5.64 -18.25
C HIS A 250 -38.31 5.98 -17.15
N SER A 251 -38.92 7.15 -17.32
CA SER A 251 -40.17 7.56 -16.70
C SER A 251 -41.28 6.66 -17.22
N LEU A 252 -41.90 5.87 -16.35
CA LEU A 252 -43.32 5.52 -16.48
C LEU A 252 -43.91 5.46 -15.06
N ALA A 253 -44.64 6.53 -14.75
CA ALA A 253 -45.49 6.66 -13.59
C ALA A 253 -46.77 5.82 -13.76
N SER A 254 -47.39 5.53 -12.61
CA SER A 254 -48.79 5.16 -12.42
C SER A 254 -49.11 3.66 -12.45
N SER A 255 -49.18 3.06 -11.26
CA SER A 255 -50.40 2.33 -10.90
C SER A 255 -50.54 2.22 -9.38
N GLN A 256 -51.76 2.45 -8.95
CA GLN A 256 -52.22 2.71 -7.60
C GLN A 256 -52.17 1.45 -6.72
N ARG A 257 -51.95 1.63 -5.41
CA ARG A 257 -52.57 0.80 -4.35
C ARG A 257 -52.43 1.50 -2.99
N THR A 258 -53.46 2.28 -2.68
CA THR A 258 -53.74 2.76 -1.33
C THR A 258 -54.38 1.62 -0.54
N ILE A 259 -53.74 1.22 0.57
CA ILE A 259 -54.35 0.35 1.58
C ILE A 259 -54.75 1.26 2.74
N THR A 260 -56.06 1.39 2.98
CA THR A 260 -56.60 2.00 4.20
C THR A 260 -57.31 0.93 5.02
N LEU A 261 -56.93 0.89 6.30
CA LEU A 261 -57.31 -0.04 7.34
C LEU A 261 -58.74 0.18 7.88
N MET A 262 -59.29 -0.93 8.38
CA MET A 262 -60.30 -1.09 9.44
C MET A 262 -61.75 -0.62 9.22
N ARG A 263 -62.67 -1.60 9.29
CA ARG A 263 -63.69 -1.66 10.36
C ARG A 263 -64.34 -3.04 10.45
N SER A 264 -64.55 -3.47 11.69
CA SER A 264 -65.22 -4.69 12.18
C SER A 264 -66.77 -4.54 12.16
N PRO A 265 -67.59 -5.35 12.89
CA PRO A 265 -68.22 -6.60 12.44
C PRO A 265 -69.77 -6.63 12.65
N THR A 266 -70.50 -7.55 12.00
CA THR A 266 -71.86 -8.06 12.40
C THR A 266 -72.14 -9.34 11.57
N LEU A 267 -72.19 -10.58 12.12
CA LEU A 267 -73.38 -11.29 12.66
C LEU A 267 -74.65 -10.98 11.83
N GLY A 268 -75.28 -11.84 11.03
CA GLY A 268 -75.61 -13.28 11.00
C GLY A 268 -77.02 -13.36 10.37
N PRO A 269 -77.77 -14.49 10.44
CA PRO A 269 -77.42 -15.84 9.99
C PRO A 269 -77.51 -16.03 8.47
#